data_AF-A0A7Y5QMF2-F1
#
_entry.id   AF-A0A7Y5QMF2-F1
#
_cell.length_a   1.000
_cell.length_b   1.000
_cell.length_c   1.000
_cell.angle_alpha   90.00
_cell.angle_beta   90.00
_cell.angle_gamma   90.00
#
_symmetry.space_group_name_H-M   'P 1'
#
loop_
_entity.id
_entity.type
_entity.pdbx_description
1 polymer ?
#
loop_
_entity_poly.entity_id
_entity_poly.type
_entity_poly.pdbx_seq_one_letter_code
_entity_poly.pdbx_strand_id
1 'polypeptide(L)'
;MSKGIRLPGFDPTAIAFPSGAITLDQMRRHDPEAFSTFSRLMDARADDIDAIGTHCMELALAESAFARAAGISDPHHQHWQKEYRSLLNDAYKEYGLSTGMQQTRQLVRDFEEQAARQAENLRGPSR
;
A
#
# COMPACT_ATOMS: atom_id res chain seq x y z
N MET A 1 -20.04 3.20 -7.37
CA MET A 1 -19.05 2.14 -7.12
C MET A 1 -18.44 1.75 -8.46
N SER A 2 -17.28 2.32 -8.81
CA SER A 2 -16.54 1.86 -9.99
C SER A 2 -16.03 0.45 -9.71
N LYS A 3 -16.33 -0.51 -10.58
CA LYS A 3 -15.68 -1.83 -10.54
C LYS A 3 -14.18 -1.59 -10.67
N GLY A 4 -13.42 -1.84 -9.60
CA GLY A 4 -11.97 -1.68 -9.61
C GLY A 4 -11.38 -2.48 -10.77
N ILE A 5 -10.56 -1.83 -11.59
CA ILE A 5 -9.85 -2.48 -12.68
C ILE A 5 -8.79 -3.37 -12.04
N ARG A 6 -9.07 -4.67 -11.90
CA ARG A 6 -8.04 -5.63 -11.47
C ARG A 6 -7.12 -5.93 -12.65
N LEU A 7 -5.84 -5.66 -12.50
CA LEU A 7 -4.83 -6.06 -13.48
C LEU A 7 -4.79 -7.60 -13.55
N PRO A 8 -4.96 -8.23 -14.74
CA PRO A 8 -4.95 -9.68 -14.86
C PRO A 8 -3.66 -10.29 -14.31
N GLY A 9 -3.79 -11.23 -13.37
CA GLY A 9 -2.65 -11.94 -12.76
C GLY A 9 -1.92 -11.20 -11.64
N PHE A 10 -2.35 -9.99 -11.27
CA PHE A 10 -1.89 -9.32 -10.05
C PHE A 10 -2.60 -9.91 -8.82
N ASP A 11 -1.82 -10.43 -7.87
CA ASP A 11 -2.31 -10.98 -6.61
C ASP A 11 -1.73 -10.19 -5.42
N PRO A 12 -2.48 -9.22 -4.86
CA PRO A 12 -2.01 -8.44 -3.72
C PRO A 12 -1.86 -9.27 -2.45
N THR A 13 -2.53 -10.43 -2.33
CA THR A 13 -2.45 -11.26 -1.12
C THR A 13 -1.11 -11.99 -1.00
N ALA A 14 -0.36 -12.09 -2.10
CA ALA A 14 0.98 -12.67 -2.16
C ALA A 14 2.11 -11.64 -1.94
N ILE A 15 1.79 -10.39 -1.62
CA ILE A 15 2.76 -9.31 -1.38
C ILE A 15 2.83 -9.00 0.12
N ALA A 16 4.04 -8.98 0.67
CA ALA A 16 4.28 -8.57 2.04
C ALA A 16 4.28 -7.05 2.16
N PHE A 17 3.12 -6.49 2.49
CA PHE A 17 2.93 -5.06 2.70
C PHE A 17 3.32 -4.61 4.13
N PRO A 18 4.08 -3.51 4.30
CA PRO A 18 4.42 -2.97 5.63
C PRO A 18 3.21 -2.66 6.51
N SER A 19 2.11 -2.18 5.94
CA SER A 19 0.85 -1.94 6.66
C SER A 19 0.31 -3.19 7.37
N GLY A 20 0.62 -4.40 6.88
CA GLY A 20 0.23 -5.66 7.52
C GLY A 20 0.87 -5.88 8.90
N ALA A 21 1.93 -5.13 9.23
CA ALA A 21 2.55 -5.15 10.56
C ALA A 21 1.95 -4.10 11.53
N ILE A 22 1.05 -3.24 11.07
CA ILE A 22 0.41 -2.23 11.93
C ILE A 22 -0.59 -2.93 12.85
N THR A 23 -0.32 -2.86 14.16
CA THR A 23 -1.16 -3.47 15.19
C THR A 23 -2.30 -2.54 15.61
N LEU A 24 -3.38 -3.14 16.13
CA LEU A 24 -4.50 -2.41 16.73
C LEU A 24 -4.04 -1.46 17.85
N ASP A 25 -3.03 -1.86 18.62
CA ASP A 25 -2.50 -1.02 19.70
C ASP A 25 -1.77 0.22 19.17
N GLN A 26 -1.03 0.10 18.06
CA GLN A 26 -0.43 1.26 17.40
C GLN A 26 -1.52 2.20 16.84
N MET A 27 -2.56 1.67 16.19
CA MET A 27 -3.69 2.47 15.72
C MET A 27 -4.36 3.22 16.87
N ARG A 28 -4.62 2.54 17.99
CA ARG A 28 -5.23 3.14 19.19
C ARG A 28 -4.38 4.23 19.84
N ARG A 29 -3.05 4.09 19.81
CA ARG A 29 -2.14 5.13 20.34
C ARG A 29 -2.08 6.34 19.42
N HIS A 30 -2.19 6.12 18.12
CA HIS A 30 -2.14 7.18 17.11
C HIS A 30 -3.43 8.02 17.11
N ASP A 31 -4.60 7.35 17.05
CA ASP A 31 -5.91 8.01 17.13
C ASP A 31 -6.75 7.43 18.28
N PRO A 32 -6.53 7.83 19.54
CA PRO A 32 -7.31 7.34 20.66
C PRO A 32 -8.81 7.68 20.55
N GLU A 33 -9.17 8.76 19.86
CA GLU A 33 -10.55 9.25 19.75
C GLU A 33 -11.41 8.37 18.83
N ALA A 34 -10.83 7.80 17.77
CA ALA A 34 -11.48 6.78 16.95
C ALA A 34 -11.82 5.51 17.74
N PHE A 35 -11.06 5.21 18.79
CA PHE A 35 -11.28 4.05 19.67
C PHE A 35 -11.97 4.39 20.99
N SER A 36 -12.43 5.64 21.20
CA SER A 36 -12.94 6.10 22.49
C SER A 36 -14.36 5.61 22.80
N THR A 37 -15.17 5.33 21.79
CA THR A 37 -16.53 4.78 21.96
C THR A 37 -16.88 3.82 20.83
N PHE A 38 -17.77 2.87 21.13
CA PHE A 38 -18.27 1.93 20.12
C PHE A 38 -18.98 2.65 18.95
N SER A 39 -19.73 3.73 19.23
CA SER A 39 -20.38 4.53 18.17
C SER A 39 -19.35 5.11 17.20
N ARG A 40 -18.29 5.74 17.71
CA ARG A 40 -17.25 6.34 16.86
C ARG A 40 -16.49 5.30 16.05
N LEU A 41 -16.24 4.13 16.61
CA LEU A 41 -15.62 3.02 15.86
C LEU A 41 -16.53 2.52 14.72
N MET A 42 -17.86 2.52 14.93
CA MET A 42 -18.84 2.13 13.91
C MET A 42 -19.09 3.24 12.88
N ASP A 43 -18.89 4.51 13.26
CA ASP A 43 -19.05 5.69 12.40
C ASP A 43 -17.78 6.01 11.60
N ALA A 44 -16.61 5.49 12.01
CA ALA A 44 -15.37 5.60 11.28
C ALA A 44 -15.50 4.90 9.91
N ARG A 45 -15.26 5.63 8.82
CA ARG A 45 -15.14 4.99 7.52
C ARG A 45 -13.87 4.15 7.53
N ALA A 46 -13.86 3.03 6.81
CA ALA A 46 -12.64 2.22 6.66
C ALA A 46 -11.44 3.08 6.19
N ASP A 47 -11.68 4.07 5.34
CA ASP A 47 -10.64 4.99 4.85
C ASP A 47 -10.19 6.02 5.91
N ASP A 48 -10.97 6.23 6.98
CA ASP A 48 -10.60 7.05 8.14
C ASP A 48 -9.68 6.27 9.10
N ILE A 49 -9.56 4.94 8.92
CA ILE A 49 -8.56 4.13 9.61
C ILE A 49 -7.26 4.26 8.82
N ASP A 50 -6.32 5.06 9.31
CA ASP A 50 -5.05 5.39 8.65
C ASP A 50 -4.27 4.19 8.11
N ALA A 51 -4.38 3.02 8.74
CA ALA A 51 -3.76 1.80 8.26
C ALA A 51 -4.34 1.30 6.93
N ILE A 52 -5.66 1.46 6.72
CA ILE A 52 -6.33 1.12 5.45
C ILE A 52 -5.94 2.13 4.37
N GLY A 53 -5.90 3.43 4.70
CA GLY A 53 -5.39 4.48 3.80
C GLY A 53 -3.93 4.21 3.38
N THR A 54 -3.08 3.82 4.34
CA THR A 54 -1.70 3.39 4.11
C THR A 54 -1.66 2.20 3.14
N HIS A 55 -2.47 1.18 3.37
CA HIS A 55 -2.54 0.00 2.52
C HIS A 55 -3.00 0.32 1.09
N CYS A 56 -3.96 1.23 0.92
CA CYS A 56 -4.42 1.67 -0.40
C CYS A 56 -3.29 2.33 -1.22
N MET A 57 -2.44 3.15 -0.57
CA MET A 57 -1.27 3.75 -1.23
C MET A 57 -0.22 2.71 -1.62
N GLU A 58 0.04 1.73 -0.75
CA GLU A 58 0.94 0.60 -1.05
C GLU A 58 0.43 -0.21 -2.24
N LEU A 59 -0.88 -0.53 -2.26
CA LEU A 59 -1.53 -1.24 -3.35
C LEU A 59 -1.39 -0.50 -4.67
N ALA A 60 -1.63 0.82 -4.68
CA ALA A 60 -1.49 1.61 -5.89
C ALA A 60 -0.05 1.57 -6.45
N LEU A 61 0.96 1.68 -5.58
CA LEU A 61 2.36 1.57 -5.99
C LEU A 61 2.72 0.16 -6.49
N ALA A 62 2.21 -0.89 -5.82
CA ALA A 62 2.42 -2.27 -6.25
C ALA A 62 1.77 -2.56 -7.62
N GLU A 63 0.54 -2.08 -7.85
CA GLU A 63 -0.14 -2.19 -9.14
C GLU A 63 0.62 -1.45 -10.25
N SER A 64 1.13 -0.24 -9.99
CA SER A 64 1.98 0.48 -10.93
C SER A 64 3.28 -0.27 -11.27
N ALA A 65 3.92 -0.89 -10.27
CA ALA A 65 5.13 -1.68 -10.46
C ALA A 65 4.86 -2.93 -11.29
N PHE A 66 3.77 -3.65 -10.99
CA PHE A 66 3.31 -4.78 -11.78
C PHE A 66 3.01 -4.37 -13.23
N ALA A 67 2.23 -3.30 -13.44
CA ALA A 67 1.85 -2.83 -14.77
C ALA A 67 3.07 -2.49 -15.63
N ARG A 68 4.04 -1.78 -15.03
CA ARG A 68 5.31 -1.43 -15.67
C ARG A 68 6.11 -2.67 -16.07
N ALA A 69 6.24 -3.64 -15.17
CA ALA A 69 6.96 -4.89 -15.44
C ALA A 69 6.24 -5.76 -16.50
N ALA A 70 4.91 -5.78 -16.47
CA ALA A 70 4.06 -6.46 -17.44
C ALA A 70 4.02 -5.75 -18.80
N GLY A 71 4.48 -4.50 -18.90
CA GLY A 71 4.47 -3.70 -20.13
C GLY A 71 3.06 -3.27 -20.55
N ILE A 72 2.15 -3.15 -19.58
CA ILE A 72 0.79 -2.65 -19.78
C ILE A 72 0.69 -1.21 -19.26
N SER A 73 -0.40 -0.51 -19.60
CA SER A 73 -0.62 0.85 -19.11
C SER A 73 -0.71 0.86 -17.59
N ASP A 74 0.02 1.78 -16.96
CA ASP A 74 -0.11 2.06 -15.53
C ASP A 74 -1.53 2.59 -15.27
N PRO A 75 -2.32 1.93 -14.39
CA PRO A 75 -3.66 2.40 -14.06
C PRO A 75 -3.64 3.68 -13.20
N HIS A 76 -2.49 4.00 -12.59
CA HIS A 76 -2.34 5.16 -11.72
C HIS A 76 -1.55 6.27 -12.39
N HIS A 77 -1.88 7.52 -12.07
CA HIS A 77 -1.16 8.65 -12.62
C HIS A 77 0.23 8.80 -11.98
N GLN A 78 1.28 8.95 -12.81
CA GLN A 78 2.67 9.08 -12.34
C GLN A 78 2.89 10.18 -11.28
N HIS A 79 2.14 11.29 -11.35
CA HIS A 79 2.25 12.38 -10.38
C HIS A 79 1.86 11.97 -8.95
N TRP A 80 0.94 11.00 -8.80
CA TRP A 80 0.52 10.49 -7.50
C TRP A 80 1.56 9.56 -6.87
N GLN A 81 2.44 8.93 -7.65
CA GLN A 81 3.46 8.02 -7.10
C GLN A 81 4.45 8.73 -6.17
N LYS A 82 4.84 9.97 -6.51
CA LYS A 82 5.73 10.78 -5.66
C LYS A 82 5.03 11.20 -4.37
N GLU A 83 3.76 11.59 -4.49
CA GLU A 83 2.91 12.00 -3.37
C GLU A 83 2.67 10.82 -2.42
N TYR A 84 2.29 9.66 -2.93
CA TYR A 84 2.11 8.44 -2.14
C TYR A 84 3.37 8.04 -1.38
N ARG A 85 4.56 8.15 -1.97
CA ARG A 85 5.82 7.88 -1.25
C ARG A 85 6.07 8.87 -0.11
N SER A 86 5.63 10.13 -0.26
CA SER A 86 5.70 11.12 0.80
C SER A 86 4.72 10.80 1.92
N LEU A 87 3.46 10.52 1.58
CA LEU A 87 2.42 10.16 2.54
C LEU A 87 2.75 8.85 3.29
N LEU A 88 3.26 7.84 2.58
CA LEU A 88 3.74 6.60 3.20
C LEU A 88 4.91 6.83 4.15
N ASN A 89 5.80 7.79 3.85
CA ASN A 89 6.88 8.11 4.77
C ASN A 89 6.34 8.65 6.10
N ASP A 90 5.32 9.49 6.04
CA ASP A 90 4.74 10.09 7.24
C ASP A 90 3.97 9.03 8.04
N ALA A 91 3.11 8.26 7.37
CA ALA A 91 2.39 7.14 7.99
C ALA A 91 3.33 6.09 8.60
N TYR A 92 4.36 5.64 7.87
CA TYR A 92 5.31 4.66 8.41
C TYR A 92 6.08 5.16 9.63
N LYS A 93 6.37 6.47 9.71
CA LYS A 93 6.99 7.06 10.89
C LYS A 93 6.03 7.08 12.08
N GLU A 94 4.78 7.47 11.85
CA GLU A 94 3.73 7.49 12.87
C GLU A 94 3.49 6.10 13.47
N TYR A 95 3.52 5.07 12.62
CA TYR A 95 3.39 3.68 13.05
C TYR A 95 4.70 3.03 13.53
N GLY A 96 5.83 3.74 13.49
CA GLY A 96 7.13 3.21 13.91
C GLY A 96 7.71 2.12 13.00
N LEU A 97 7.21 2.02 11.76
CA LEU A 97 7.74 1.12 10.71
C LEU A 97 9.01 1.68 10.06
N SER A 98 9.17 3.01 10.07
CA SER A 98 10.28 3.71 9.44
C SER A 98 10.80 4.84 10.33
N THR A 99 12.11 5.10 10.28
CA THR A 99 12.75 6.27 10.91
C THR A 99 12.90 7.45 9.95
N GLY A 100 12.65 7.27 8.65
CA GLY A 100 12.72 8.33 7.67
C GLY A 100 12.71 7.87 6.21
N MET A 101 12.82 8.83 5.31
CA MET A 101 12.57 8.64 3.88
C MET A 101 13.44 7.55 3.24
N GLN A 102 14.67 7.35 3.71
CA GLN A 102 15.53 6.30 3.18
C GLN A 102 14.98 4.89 3.49
N GLN A 103 14.58 4.64 4.73
CA GLN A 103 13.99 3.37 5.12
C GLN A 103 12.62 3.17 4.45
N THR A 104 11.81 4.22 4.35
CA THR A 104 10.54 4.19 3.60
C THR A 104 10.77 3.79 2.15
N ARG A 105 11.78 4.36 1.47
CA ARG A 105 12.10 3.99 0.08
C ARG A 105 12.49 2.52 -0.04
N GLN A 106 13.21 1.97 0.93
CA GLN A 106 13.56 0.55 0.92
C GLN A 106 12.31 -0.32 1.08
N LEU A 107 11.46 -0.03 2.06
CA LEU A 107 10.19 -0.76 2.26
C LEU A 107 9.31 -0.71 1.01
N VAL A 108 9.21 0.45 0.37
CA VAL A 108 8.44 0.60 -0.87
C VAL A 108 9.04 -0.23 -1.99
N ARG A 109 10.35 -0.16 -2.16
CA ARG A 109 11.07 -0.95 -3.17
C ARG A 109 10.84 -2.45 -2.98
N ASP A 110 10.85 -2.94 -1.74
CA ASP A 110 10.71 -4.37 -1.45
C ASP A 110 9.37 -4.95 -1.92
N PHE A 111 8.25 -4.22 -1.73
CA PHE A 111 6.95 -4.69 -2.23
C PHE A 111 6.77 -4.41 -3.73
N GLU A 112 7.35 -3.34 -4.28
CA GLU A 112 7.36 -3.08 -5.72
C GLU A 112 8.09 -4.19 -6.49
N GLU A 113 9.21 -4.68 -5.95
CA GLU A 113 9.95 -5.81 -6.51
C GLU A 113 9.18 -7.14 -6.42
N GLN A 114 8.37 -7.34 -5.38
CA GLN A 114 7.47 -8.50 -5.29
C GLN A 114 6.38 -8.42 -6.36
N ALA A 115 5.77 -7.24 -6.54
CA ALA A 115 4.77 -7.00 -7.58
C ALA A 115 5.34 -7.19 -9.00
N ALA A 116 6.54 -6.64 -9.26
CA ALA A 116 7.21 -6.79 -10.55
C ALA A 116 7.52 -8.28 -10.87
N ARG A 117 7.95 -9.06 -9.87
CA ARG A 117 8.18 -10.51 -10.02
C ARG A 117 6.93 -11.29 -10.40
N GLN A 118 5.76 -10.90 -9.90
CA GLN A 118 4.50 -11.53 -10.34
C GLN A 118 4.26 -11.34 -11.84
N ALA A 119 4.59 -10.16 -12.39
CA ALA A 119 4.46 -9.89 -13.82
C ALA A 119 5.44 -10.71 -14.69
N GLU A 120 6.68 -10.93 -14.21
CA GLU A 120 7.67 -11.76 -14.90
C GLU A 120 7.19 -13.20 -15.07
N ASN A 121 6.56 -13.78 -14.04
CA ASN A 121 6.01 -15.13 -14.08
C ASN A 121 4.90 -15.30 -15.12
N LEU A 122 4.17 -14.22 -15.46
CA LEU A 122 3.12 -14.25 -16.49
C LEU A 122 3.67 -14.23 -17.92
N ARG A 123 4.87 -13.69 -18.13
CA ARG A 123 5.51 -13.66 -19.46
C ARG A 123 6.13 -15.01 -19.87
N GLY A 124 6.20 -15.97 -18.94
CA GLY A 124 6.89 -17.25 -19.12
C GLY A 124 8.41 -17.07 -19.23
N PRO A 125 9.21 -18.16 -19.12
CA PRO A 125 10.63 -18.07 -19.42
C PRO A 125 10.77 -17.64 -20.88
N SER A 126 11.41 -16.48 -21.11
CA SER A 126 11.74 -16.02 -22.45
C SER A 126 12.45 -17.15 -23.19
N ARG A 127 11.80 -17.69 -24.23
CA ARG A 127 12.39 -18.66 -25.16
C ARG A 127 13.36 -17.95 -26.09
#